data_AF-A0A1M7YVR8-F1
#
_entry.id   AF-A0A1M7YVR8-F1
#
_cell.length_a   1.000
_cell.length_b   1.000
_cell.length_c   1.000
_cell.angle_alpha   90.00
_cell.angle_beta   90.00
_cell.angle_gamma   90.00
#
_symmetry.space_group_name_H-M   'P 1'
#
loop_
_entity.id
_entity.type
_entity.pdbx_description
1 polymer ?
#
loop_
_entity_poly.entity_id
_entity_poly.type
_entity_poly.pdbx_seq_one_letter_code
_entity_poly.pdbx_strand_id
1 'polypeptide(L)'
;MHISIDNIITQVQAQFDSPLPGSMLSVLQTSLANEQGALESLGTAFASGNISREEFETGLEREKNVVTTEMETWQINADSEVRQVVNLTFDILNKTLI
;
A
#
# COMPACT_ATOMS: atom_id res chain seq x y z
N MET A 1 1.01 5.97 15.28
CA MET A 1 1.43 6.55 13.98
C MET A 1 0.18 6.73 13.13
N HIS A 2 0.09 7.74 12.27
CA HIS A 2 -1.09 7.94 11.40
C HIS A 2 -0.68 8.01 9.93
N ILE A 3 -1.34 7.22 9.08
CA ILE A 3 -1.10 7.18 7.63
C ILE A 3 -2.15 8.06 6.92
N SER A 4 -1.71 8.98 6.08
CA SER A 4 -2.60 9.73 5.20
C SER A 4 -2.72 9.03 3.85
N ILE A 5 -3.82 8.31 3.63
CA ILE A 5 -4.06 7.56 2.38
C ILE A 5 -4.07 8.50 1.18
N ASP A 6 -4.73 9.67 1.27
CA ASP A 6 -4.76 10.63 0.17
C ASP A 6 -3.36 11.10 -0.24
N ASN A 7 -2.45 11.25 0.73
CA ASN A 7 -1.06 11.58 0.45
C ASN A 7 -0.31 10.41 -0.21
N ILE A 8 -0.58 9.16 0.19
CA ILE A 8 -0.02 7.96 -0.46
C ILE A 8 -0.49 7.89 -1.92
N ILE A 9 -1.80 8.04 -2.17
CA ILE A 9 -2.37 8.04 -3.52
C ILE A 9 -1.76 9.16 -4.39
N THR A 10 -1.62 10.37 -3.83
CA THR A 10 -1.00 11.51 -4.52
C THR A 10 0.45 11.19 -4.90
N GLN A 11 1.23 10.60 -3.99
CA GLN A 11 2.61 10.21 -4.27
C GLN A 11 2.71 9.10 -5.30
N VAL A 12 1.82 8.09 -5.25
CA VAL A 12 1.76 7.02 -6.25
C VAL A 12 1.49 7.61 -7.63
N GLN A 13 0.47 8.46 -7.76
CA GLN A 13 0.11 9.07 -9.05
C GLN A 13 1.22 9.96 -9.62
N ALA A 14 1.99 10.64 -8.77
CA ALA A 14 3.10 11.49 -9.18
C ALA A 14 4.29 10.72 -9.79
N GLN A 15 4.34 9.39 -9.64
CA GLN A 15 5.42 8.54 -10.17
C GLN A 15 5.10 7.93 -11.54
N PHE A 16 3.92 8.19 -12.10
CA PHE A 16 3.54 7.71 -13.43
C PHE A 16 3.56 8.87 -14.43
N ASP A 17 4.16 8.64 -15.60
CA ASP A 17 4.21 9.61 -16.69
C ASP A 17 2.82 9.87 -17.30
N SER A 18 1.89 8.92 -17.15
CA SER A 18 0.50 9.01 -17.60
C SER A 18 -0.46 8.84 -16.43
N PRO A 19 -1.60 9.54 -16.41
CA PRO A 19 -2.58 9.40 -15.35
C PRO A 19 -3.08 7.96 -15.24
N LEU A 20 -3.02 7.41 -14.02
CA LEU A 20 -3.65 6.14 -13.72
C LEU A 20 -5.18 6.24 -13.90
N PRO A 21 -5.86 5.16 -14.31
CA PRO A 21 -7.31 5.14 -14.37
C PRO A 21 -7.94 5.51 -13.02
N GLY A 22 -8.94 6.41 -13.02
CA GLY A 22 -9.61 6.82 -11.78
C GLY A 22 -10.24 5.65 -11.01
N SER A 23 -10.71 4.61 -11.72
CA SER A 23 -11.18 3.37 -11.12
C SER A 23 -10.07 2.64 -10.35
N MET A 24 -8.86 2.54 -10.91
CA MET A 24 -7.71 1.92 -10.25
C MET A 24 -7.33 2.67 -8.97
N LEU A 25 -7.31 4.00 -9.01
CA LEU A 25 -7.02 4.83 -7.84
C LEU A 25 -8.09 4.67 -6.76
N SER A 26 -9.38 4.63 -7.13
CA SER A 26 -10.47 4.44 -6.18
C SER A 26 -10.44 3.07 -5.48
N VAL A 27 -10.08 2.02 -6.22
CA VAL A 27 -9.92 0.67 -5.66
C VAL A 27 -8.73 0.64 -4.72
N LEU A 28 -7.58 1.18 -5.14
CA LEU A 28 -6.39 1.27 -4.29
C LEU A 28 -6.68 2.04 -3.00
N GLN A 29 -7.37 3.18 -3.08
CA GLN A 29 -7.74 3.99 -1.92
C GLN A 29 -8.66 3.21 -0.97
N THR A 30 -9.62 2.45 -1.49
CA THR A 30 -10.51 1.61 -0.70
C THR A 30 -9.75 0.48 -0.01
N SER A 31 -8.90 -0.23 -0.75
CA SER A 31 -8.04 -1.30 -0.20
C SER A 31 -7.12 -0.79 0.91
N LEU A 32 -6.46 0.35 0.69
CA LEU A 32 -5.62 0.98 1.70
C LEU A 32 -6.42 1.42 2.93
N ALA A 33 -7.66 1.88 2.77
CA ALA A 33 -8.52 2.26 3.88
C ALA A 33 -8.92 1.04 4.74
N ASN A 34 -9.15 -0.11 4.11
CA ASN A 34 -9.42 -1.36 4.83
C ASN A 34 -8.19 -1.81 5.64
N GLU A 35 -7.00 -1.72 5.06
CA GLU A 35 -5.75 -2.18 5.69
C GLU A 35 -5.06 -1.13 6.57
N GLN A 36 -5.57 0.10 6.62
CA GLN A 36 -4.94 1.21 7.34
C GLN A 36 -4.66 0.87 8.81
N GLY A 37 -5.62 0.25 9.50
CA GLY A 37 -5.46 -0.10 10.91
C GLY A 37 -4.37 -1.15 11.15
N ALA A 38 -4.22 -2.10 10.22
CA ALA A 38 -3.16 -3.11 10.27
C ALA A 38 -1.78 -2.48 10.03
N LEU A 39 -1.67 -1.63 9.00
CA LEU A 39 -0.44 -0.92 8.65
C LEU A 39 0.03 0.04 9.77
N GLU A 40 -0.90 0.81 10.36
CA GLU A 40 -0.59 1.71 11.48
C GLU A 40 -0.16 0.94 12.73
N SER A 41 -0.78 -0.21 12.99
CA SER A 41 -0.41 -1.10 14.09
C SER A 41 0.98 -1.69 13.89
N LEU A 42 1.29 -2.13 12.65
CA LEU A 42 2.59 -2.68 12.27
C LEU A 42 3.71 -1.63 12.43
N GLY A 43 3.51 -0.42 11.90
CA GLY A 43 4.49 0.68 12.06
C GLY A 43 4.67 1.11 13.52
N THR A 44 3.59 1.12 14.30
CA THR A 44 3.67 1.43 15.74
C THR A 44 4.42 0.34 16.52
N ALA A 45 4.20 -0.94 16.21
CA ALA A 45 4.92 -2.05 16.83
C ALA A 45 6.42 -2.00 16.50
N PHE A 46 6.78 -1.67 15.25
CA PHE A 46 8.17 -1.53 14.86
C PHE A 46 8.85 -0.32 15.52
N ALA A 47 8.21 0.85 15.50
CA ALA A 47 8.73 2.07 16.11
C ALA A 47 8.91 1.96 17.63
N SER A 48 8.10 1.12 18.29
CA SER A 48 8.23 0.83 19.73
C SER A 48 9.25 -0.27 20.05
N GLY A 49 9.86 -0.90 19.05
CA GLY A 49 10.81 -2.00 19.22
C GLY A 49 10.16 -3.32 19.66
N ASN A 50 8.83 -3.43 19.54
CA ASN A 50 8.09 -4.65 19.90
C ASN A 50 8.24 -5.77 18.87
N ILE A 51 8.59 -5.41 17.63
CA ILE A 51 8.90 -6.34 16.55
C ILE A 51 10.24 -5.96 15.91
N SER A 52 10.95 -6.96 15.41
CA SER A 52 12.16 -6.80 14.62
C SER A 52 11.87 -6.24 13.23
N ARG A 53 12.94 -5.83 12.53
CA ARG A 53 12.85 -5.40 11.12
C ARG A 53 12.32 -6.50 10.21
N GLU A 54 12.74 -7.74 10.42
CA GLU A 54 12.29 -8.90 9.63
C GLU A 54 10.79 -9.16 9.81
N GLU A 55 10.30 -9.07 11.04
CA GLU A 55 8.87 -9.20 11.34
C GLU A 55 8.05 -8.06 10.73
N PHE A 56 8.58 -6.83 10.76
CA PHE A 56 7.97 -5.69 10.09
C PHE A 56 7.89 -5.89 8.57
N GLU A 57 9.00 -6.27 7.92
CA GLU A 57 9.05 -6.52 6.47
C GLU A 57 8.12 -7.66 6.05
N THR A 58 8.06 -8.73 6.85
CA THR A 58 7.13 -9.85 6.64
C THR A 58 5.67 -9.41 6.78
N GLY A 59 5.35 -8.61 7.79
CA GLY A 59 4.02 -8.04 7.98
C GLY A 59 3.62 -7.13 6.82
N LEU A 60 4.54 -6.29 6.35
CA LEU A 60 4.29 -5.37 5.26
C LEU A 60 4.07 -6.11 3.93
N GLU A 61 4.85 -7.16 3.65
CA GLU A 61 4.67 -8.01 2.48
C GLU A 61 3.34 -8.79 2.54
N ARG A 62 2.88 -9.19 3.74
CA ARG A 62 1.55 -9.79 3.89
C ARG A 62 0.45 -8.81 3.48
N GLU A 63 0.47 -7.58 4.00
CA GLU A 63 -0.55 -6.57 3.65
C GLU A 63 -0.50 -6.21 2.17
N LYS A 64 0.70 -6.19 1.59
CA LYS A 64 0.88 -6.01 0.14
C LYS A 64 0.18 -7.08 -0.68
N ASN A 65 0.27 -8.34 -0.27
CA ASN A 65 -0.39 -9.45 -0.95
C ASN A 65 -1.92 -9.38 -0.83
N VAL A 66 -2.44 -8.90 0.31
CA VAL A 66 -3.88 -8.64 0.49
C VAL A 66 -4.34 -7.56 -0.48
N VAL A 67 -3.70 -6.39 -0.47
CA VAL A 67 -4.06 -5.28 -1.38
C VAL A 67 -3.90 -5.68 -2.85
N THR A 68 -2.87 -6.45 -3.20
CA THR A 68 -2.70 -6.99 -4.57
C THR A 68 -3.91 -7.84 -4.96
N THR A 69 -4.29 -8.79 -4.10
CA THR A 69 -5.41 -9.69 -4.36
C THR A 69 -6.73 -8.94 -4.49
N GLU A 70 -6.96 -7.94 -3.65
CA GLU A 70 -8.12 -7.07 -3.77
C GLU A 70 -8.10 -6.33 -5.11
N MET A 71 -7.02 -5.63 -5.44
CA MET A 71 -6.92 -4.90 -6.70
C MET A 71 -7.10 -5.77 -7.95
N GLU A 72 -6.52 -6.99 -7.94
CA GLU A 72 -6.69 -7.98 -9.01
C GLU A 72 -8.14 -8.47 -9.09
N THR A 73 -8.83 -8.64 -7.96
CA THR A 73 -10.26 -9.03 -7.93
C THR A 73 -11.17 -7.94 -8.51
N TRP A 74 -10.82 -6.68 -8.31
CA TRP A 74 -11.63 -5.53 -8.75
C TRP A 74 -11.31 -5.06 -10.19
N GLN A 75 -10.25 -5.55 -10.83
CA GLN A 75 -9.84 -5.11 -12.18
C GLN A 75 -9.92 -6.20 -13.27
N ILE A 76 -10.47 -5.80 -14.42
CA ILE A 76 -10.40 -6.48 -15.73
C ILE A 76 -9.18 -5.93 -16.53
N ASN A 77 -8.08 -5.54 -15.86
CA ASN A 77 -6.89 -4.95 -16.50
C ASN A 77 -5.66 -5.86 -16.33
N ALA A 78 -4.62 -5.61 -17.13
CA ALA A 78 -3.42 -6.42 -17.19
C ALA A 78 -2.68 -6.47 -15.83
N ASP A 79 -2.39 -7.69 -15.35
CA ASP A 79 -1.69 -7.99 -14.10
C ASP A 79 -0.46 -7.11 -13.82
N SER A 80 0.25 -6.67 -14.87
CA SER A 80 1.47 -5.88 -14.73
C SER A 80 1.24 -4.48 -14.14
N GLU A 81 0.15 -3.79 -14.52
CA GLU A 81 -0.11 -2.43 -14.02
C GLU A 81 -0.54 -2.45 -12.56
N VAL A 82 -1.40 -3.40 -12.17
CA VAL A 82 -1.80 -3.61 -10.77
C VAL A 82 -0.56 -3.87 -9.91
N ARG A 83 0.30 -4.80 -10.33
CA ARG A 83 1.54 -5.11 -9.60
C ARG A 83 2.46 -3.91 -9.48
N GLN A 84 2.63 -3.12 -10.53
CA GLN A 84 3.46 -1.91 -10.48
C GLN A 84 2.92 -0.89 -9.47
N VAL A 85 1.62 -0.63 -9.50
CA VAL A 85 0.96 0.31 -8.59
C VAL A 85 1.06 -0.15 -7.14
N VAL A 86 0.78 -1.42 -6.86
CA VAL A 86 0.85 -1.95 -5.49
C VAL A 86 2.28 -1.97 -4.99
N ASN A 87 3.25 -2.40 -5.80
CA ASN A 87 4.67 -2.37 -5.41
C ASN A 87 5.10 -0.95 -5.01
N LEU A 88 4.81 0.03 -5.86
CA LEU A 88 5.16 1.42 -5.59
C LEU A 88 4.45 1.95 -4.32
N THR A 89 3.18 1.61 -4.14
CA THR A 89 2.42 1.98 -2.95
C THR A 89 3.11 1.48 -1.69
N PHE A 90 3.52 0.20 -1.69
CA PHE A 90 4.15 -0.42 -0.54
C PHE A 90 5.59 0.05 -0.31
N ASP A 91 6.31 0.46 -1.36
CA ASP A 91 7.60 1.14 -1.22
C ASP A 91 7.45 2.52 -0.54
N ILE A 92 6.38 3.26 -0.85
CA ILE A 92 6.07 4.54 -0.21
C ILE A 92 5.62 4.32 1.24
N LEU A 93 4.78 3.31 1.50
CA LEU A 93 4.36 2.94 2.85
C LEU A 93 5.54 2.53 3.71
N ASN A 94 6.45 1.71 3.18
CA ASN A 94 7.68 1.32 3.88
C ASN A 94 8.45 2.56 4.36
N LYS A 95 8.65 3.56 3.50
CA LYS A 95 9.33 4.82 3.86
C LYS A 95 8.53 5.69 4.83
N THR A 96 7.21 5.59 4.83
CA THR A 96 6.32 6.39 5.69
C THR A 96 6.22 5.80 7.11
N LEU A 97 6.37 4.48 7.23
CA LEU A 97 6.23 3.74 8.48
C LEU A 97 7.54 3.60 9.28
N ILE A 98 8.68 3.99 8.69
CA ILE A 98 10.01 3.91 9.31
C ILE A 98 10.54 5.30 9.67
#